data_AF-A0A954PNX4-F1
#
_entry.id   AF-A0A954PNX4-F1
#
_cell.length_a   1.000
_cell.length_b   1.000
_cell.length_c   1.000
_cell.angle_alpha   90.00
_cell.angle_beta   90.00
_cell.angle_gamma   90.00
#
_symmetry.space_group_name_H-M   'P 1'
#
loop_
_entity.id
_entity.type
_entity.pdbx_description
1 polymer ?
#
loop_
_entity_poly.entity_id
_entity_poly.type
_entity_poly.pdbx_seq_one_letter_code
_entity_poly.pdbx_strand_id
1 'polypeptide(L)'
;MMRALRFVLPCLLLLAASQAQAAFVTITGPNEATVVSDPNNTGGNFDGQSGTRTISFAEADFFNIDHKIVNIEIAIDFSKLRAGNTPATARPYYDEIGFTLTKVGGGAAIMIAARDPLNVNSQGSFETGATTDTGFDGILRLSTAGATNVNADRTAVPSDGAAYLPAGGTSMNQFIGESAIGDWELAIIDSEVGAPLVFRSAQITVITAIPEPSSLALLGLGVAGVFARRRRSKIA
;
A
#
# COMPACT_ATOMS: atom_id res chain seq x y z
N MET A 1 -20.66 -10.72 -61.16
CA MET A 1 -21.42 -10.90 -59.91
C MET A 1 -20.40 -11.09 -58.79
N MET A 2 -20.08 -10.05 -58.01
CA MET A 2 -20.68 -9.70 -56.70
C MET A 2 -20.45 -10.83 -55.66
N ARG A 3 -19.77 -10.68 -54.52
CA ARG A 3 -19.61 -9.53 -53.60
C ARG A 3 -18.31 -9.64 -52.80
N ALA A 4 -17.64 -8.51 -52.59
CA ALA A 4 -16.59 -8.34 -51.58
C ALA A 4 -17.23 -8.08 -50.20
N LEU A 5 -16.84 -8.85 -49.19
CA LEU A 5 -17.30 -8.71 -47.81
C LEU A 5 -16.34 -7.76 -47.07
N ARG A 6 -16.77 -6.53 -46.81
CA ARG A 6 -16.04 -5.57 -45.98
C ARG A 6 -16.41 -5.82 -44.51
N PHE A 7 -15.43 -6.24 -43.70
CA PHE A 7 -15.55 -6.21 -42.25
C PHE A 7 -15.28 -4.79 -41.76
N VAL A 8 -16.30 -4.15 -41.20
CA VAL A 8 -16.19 -2.90 -40.45
C VAL A 8 -16.00 -3.29 -38.99
N LEU A 9 -14.81 -3.05 -38.43
CA LEU A 9 -14.56 -3.15 -37.00
C LEU A 9 -15.25 -1.97 -36.31
N PRO A 10 -16.13 -2.18 -35.30
CA PRO A 10 -16.59 -1.07 -34.49
C PRO A 10 -15.48 -0.71 -33.49
N CYS A 11 -15.05 0.55 -33.57
CA CYS A 11 -14.21 1.21 -32.58
C CYS A 11 -14.99 1.26 -31.26
N LEU A 12 -14.68 0.34 -30.34
CA LEU A 12 -15.25 0.31 -29.00
C LEU A 12 -14.51 1.34 -28.14
N LEU A 13 -15.11 2.52 -27.98
CA LEU A 13 -14.65 3.55 -27.08
C LEU A 13 -14.84 3.03 -25.63
N LEU A 14 -13.73 2.66 -24.98
CA LEU A 14 -13.73 2.21 -23.58
C LEU A 14 -13.95 3.44 -22.70
N LEU A 15 -15.17 3.65 -22.21
CA LEU A 15 -15.45 4.62 -21.15
C LEU A 15 -14.85 4.06 -19.84
N ALA A 16 -13.73 4.62 -19.39
CA ALA A 16 -13.26 4.40 -18.04
C ALA A 16 -14.25 5.04 -17.07
N ALA A 17 -15.01 4.21 -16.34
CA ALA A 17 -15.83 4.67 -15.24
C ALA A 17 -14.90 5.10 -14.10
N SER A 18 -14.65 6.40 -13.97
CA SER A 18 -14.09 7.00 -12.77
C SER A 18 -15.12 6.86 -11.66
N GLN A 19 -14.91 5.89 -10.76
CA GLN A 19 -15.66 5.82 -9.52
C GLN A 19 -15.03 6.82 -8.54
N ALA A 20 -15.84 7.72 -7.99
CA ALA A 20 -15.40 8.66 -6.98
C ALA A 20 -14.98 7.88 -5.72
N GLN A 21 -13.68 7.88 -5.42
CA GLN A 21 -13.11 7.36 -4.19
C GLN A 21 -13.29 8.43 -3.10
N ALA A 22 -13.85 8.03 -1.95
CA ALA A 22 -13.97 8.91 -0.80
C ALA A 22 -12.76 8.69 0.11
N ALA A 23 -11.81 9.61 0.09
CA ALA A 23 -10.77 9.68 1.10
C ALA A 23 -11.38 10.10 2.45
N PHE A 24 -11.00 9.42 3.52
CA PHE A 24 -11.38 9.79 4.88
C PHE A 24 -10.18 10.42 5.58
N VAL A 25 -10.37 11.65 6.09
CA VAL A 25 -9.38 12.36 6.89
C VAL A 25 -9.93 12.57 8.29
N THR A 26 -9.18 12.15 9.30
CA THR A 26 -9.48 12.45 10.71
C THR A 26 -8.47 13.47 11.20
N ILE A 27 -8.95 14.67 11.55
CA ILE A 27 -8.13 15.73 12.17
C ILE A 27 -8.36 15.69 13.67
N THR A 28 -7.34 15.35 14.42
CA THR A 28 -7.29 15.55 15.86
C THR A 28 -6.35 16.74 16.10
N GLY A 29 -6.85 17.87 16.61
CA GLY A 29 -6.04 19.01 17.07
C GLY A 29 -5.05 19.72 16.09
N PRO A 30 -4.67 20.98 16.37
CA PRO A 30 -3.67 21.73 15.56
C PRO A 30 -2.21 21.27 15.78
N ASN A 31 -1.97 20.22 16.56
CA ASN A 31 -0.64 19.71 16.91
C ASN A 31 -0.54 18.18 16.74
N GLU A 32 -1.37 17.57 15.92
CA GLU A 32 -1.34 16.12 15.74
C GLU A 32 -1.05 15.73 14.29
N ALA A 33 -0.55 14.51 14.14
CA ALA A 33 -0.18 13.98 12.85
C ALA A 33 -1.43 13.87 11.98
N THR A 34 -1.33 14.28 10.72
CA THR A 34 -2.48 14.14 9.82
C THR A 34 -2.51 12.71 9.31
N VAL A 35 -3.65 12.06 9.48
CA VAL A 35 -3.91 10.70 8.99
C VAL A 35 -4.82 10.81 7.77
N VAL A 36 -4.28 10.49 6.59
CA VAL A 36 -5.00 10.50 5.32
C VAL A 36 -5.09 9.08 4.81
N SER A 37 -6.29 8.67 4.39
CA SER A 37 -6.51 7.33 3.84
C SER A 37 -7.28 7.39 2.53
N ASP A 38 -6.86 6.61 1.54
CA ASP A 38 -7.53 6.48 0.26
C ASP A 38 -7.72 5.00 -0.13
N PRO A 39 -8.96 4.55 -0.43
CA PRO A 39 -9.26 3.19 -0.81
C PRO A 39 -9.33 2.98 -2.34
N ASN A 40 -8.80 1.88 -2.84
CA ASN A 40 -9.15 1.26 -4.12
C ASN A 40 -10.11 0.08 -3.91
N ASN A 41 -11.34 0.19 -4.40
CA ASN A 41 -12.37 -0.83 -4.29
C ASN A 41 -12.58 -1.63 -5.60
N THR A 42 -11.58 -1.62 -6.49
CA THR A 42 -11.66 -2.35 -7.75
C THR A 42 -11.22 -3.79 -7.53
N GLY A 43 -12.18 -4.70 -7.34
CA GLY A 43 -11.90 -6.13 -7.19
C GLY A 43 -11.16 -6.74 -8.39
N GLY A 44 -10.68 -7.96 -8.24
CA GLY A 44 -9.98 -8.70 -9.29
C GLY A 44 -9.87 -10.18 -8.96
N ASN A 45 -9.84 -11.01 -10.00
CA ASN A 45 -9.56 -12.42 -9.87
C ASN A 45 -8.28 -12.75 -10.64
N PHE A 46 -7.22 -13.17 -9.94
CA PHE A 46 -5.91 -13.43 -10.51
C PHE A 46 -5.63 -14.93 -10.41
N ASP A 47 -5.38 -15.59 -11.54
CA ASP A 47 -5.10 -17.02 -11.66
C ASP A 47 -4.09 -17.18 -12.81
N GLY A 48 -2.80 -17.33 -12.47
CA GLY A 48 -1.69 -17.31 -13.43
C GLY A 48 -1.52 -15.98 -14.15
N GLN A 49 -1.88 -14.86 -13.51
CA GLN A 49 -1.83 -13.52 -14.09
C GLN A 49 -1.49 -12.45 -13.06
N SER A 50 -1.20 -11.25 -13.55
CA SER A 50 -0.95 -10.07 -12.74
C SER A 50 -1.85 -8.91 -13.11
N GLY A 51 -1.90 -7.90 -12.25
CA GLY A 51 -2.50 -6.61 -12.58
C GLY A 51 -2.18 -5.55 -11.55
N THR A 52 -2.62 -4.33 -11.82
CA THR A 52 -2.28 -3.15 -11.02
C THR A 52 -3.55 -2.49 -10.49
N ARG A 53 -3.45 -1.89 -9.30
CA ARG A 53 -4.46 -1.01 -8.73
C ARG A 53 -3.83 0.34 -8.42
N THR A 54 -4.51 1.41 -8.80
CA THR A 54 -4.05 2.77 -8.55
C THR A 54 -4.80 3.38 -7.38
N ILE A 55 -4.07 4.01 -6.48
CA ILE A 55 -4.55 4.82 -5.36
C ILE A 55 -3.86 6.17 -5.49
N SER A 56 -4.58 7.27 -5.34
CA SER A 56 -4.03 8.59 -5.60
C SER A 56 -4.31 9.51 -4.44
N PHE A 57 -3.30 10.28 -4.02
CA PHE A 57 -3.49 11.36 -3.07
C PHE A 57 -3.30 12.70 -3.77
N ALA A 58 -4.28 13.58 -3.64
CA ALA A 58 -4.23 14.96 -4.09
C ALA A 58 -3.71 15.88 -2.97
N GLU A 59 -3.21 17.06 -3.34
CA GLU A 59 -2.79 18.08 -2.38
C GLU A 59 -3.91 18.51 -1.42
N ALA A 60 -5.15 18.52 -1.92
CA ALA A 60 -6.34 18.84 -1.16
C ALA A 60 -6.61 17.86 0.00
N ASP A 61 -6.18 16.60 -0.12
CA ASP A 61 -6.38 15.58 0.91
C ASP A 61 -5.54 15.85 2.17
N PHE A 62 -4.49 16.66 2.01
CA PHE A 62 -3.62 17.11 3.09
C PHE A 62 -3.93 18.55 3.54
N PHE A 63 -5.03 19.17 3.10
CA PHE A 63 -5.38 20.56 3.48
C PHE A 63 -4.25 21.58 3.24
N ASN A 64 -3.39 21.35 2.24
CA ASN A 64 -2.20 22.17 1.96
C ASN A 64 -1.18 22.25 3.11
N ILE A 65 -1.12 21.24 4.00
CA ILE A 65 -0.08 21.12 5.03
C ILE A 65 1.06 20.21 4.56
N ASP A 66 2.04 19.98 5.45
CA ASP A 66 3.12 19.03 5.16
C ASP A 66 2.56 17.62 4.90
N HIS A 67 2.99 17.06 3.76
CA HIS A 67 2.57 15.78 3.24
C HIS A 67 3.73 14.79 3.19
N LYS A 68 4.80 15.06 3.95
CA LYS A 68 5.90 14.11 4.16
C LYS A 68 5.45 12.96 5.03
N ILE A 69 5.68 11.75 4.53
CA ILE A 69 5.31 10.49 5.19
C ILE A 69 6.21 10.28 6.40
N VAL A 70 5.61 10.05 7.57
CA VAL A 70 6.31 9.57 8.77
C VAL A 70 5.95 8.14 9.13
N ASN A 71 4.79 7.66 8.66
CA ASN A 71 4.39 6.25 8.71
C ASN A 71 3.43 5.99 7.55
N ILE A 72 3.49 4.78 7.00
CA ILE A 72 2.58 4.34 5.95
C ILE A 72 2.08 2.93 6.31
N GLU A 73 0.80 2.70 6.06
CA GLU A 73 0.14 1.41 6.14
C GLU A 73 -0.62 1.15 4.84
N ILE A 74 -0.66 -0.11 4.43
CA ILE A 74 -1.61 -0.58 3.43
C ILE A 74 -2.39 -1.77 3.99
N ALA A 75 -3.71 -1.69 3.86
CA ALA A 75 -4.63 -2.78 4.16
C ALA A 75 -5.09 -3.39 2.83
N ILE A 76 -4.90 -4.70 2.64
CA ILE A 76 -5.23 -5.42 1.41
C ILE A 76 -6.26 -6.50 1.75
N ASP A 77 -7.48 -6.36 1.21
CA ASP A 77 -8.55 -7.33 1.38
C ASP A 77 -8.53 -8.34 0.24
N PHE A 78 -8.25 -9.60 0.54
CA PHE A 78 -8.21 -10.66 -0.45
C PHE A 78 -8.51 -12.03 0.16
N SER A 79 -8.91 -12.96 -0.70
CA SER A 79 -8.93 -14.38 -0.36
C SER A 79 -8.04 -15.18 -1.29
N LYS A 80 -7.36 -16.15 -0.72
CA LYS A 80 -6.48 -17.09 -1.39
C LYS A 80 -6.74 -18.44 -0.70
N LEU A 81 -7.79 -19.13 -1.19
CA LEU A 81 -8.36 -20.33 -0.59
C LEU A 81 -7.88 -21.59 -1.27
N ARG A 82 -7.47 -22.62 -0.53
CA ARG A 82 -7.31 -23.96 -1.11
C ARG A 82 -8.61 -24.41 -1.77
N ALA A 83 -8.66 -24.42 -3.10
CA ALA A 83 -9.77 -25.00 -3.84
C ALA A 83 -9.92 -26.45 -3.38
N GLY A 84 -11.06 -26.80 -2.77
CA GLY A 84 -11.26 -28.08 -2.06
C GLY A 84 -11.10 -29.36 -2.89
N ASN A 85 -10.82 -29.25 -4.19
CA ASN A 85 -10.51 -30.36 -5.11
C ASN A 85 -9.15 -30.21 -5.82
N THR A 86 -8.25 -29.33 -5.37
CA THR A 86 -6.91 -29.23 -5.95
C THR A 86 -6.11 -30.49 -5.65
N PRO A 87 -5.42 -31.09 -6.65
CA PRO A 87 -4.60 -32.28 -6.45
C PRO A 87 -3.64 -32.10 -5.26
N ALA A 88 -3.30 -33.18 -4.55
CA ALA A 88 -2.33 -33.14 -3.45
C ALA A 88 -0.93 -32.62 -3.85
N THR A 89 -0.68 -32.47 -5.16
CA THR A 89 0.53 -31.88 -5.75
C THR A 89 0.42 -30.38 -6.01
N ALA A 90 -0.77 -29.78 -5.88
CA ALA A 90 -0.96 -28.33 -5.94
C ALA A 90 -0.34 -27.70 -4.69
N ARG A 91 0.63 -26.82 -4.91
CA ARG A 91 1.44 -26.19 -3.88
C ARG A 91 0.59 -25.23 -3.05
N PRO A 92 0.72 -25.19 -1.71
CA PRO A 92 -0.08 -24.27 -0.92
C PRO A 92 0.35 -22.80 -1.10
N TYR A 93 -0.42 -22.10 -1.94
CA TYR A 93 -1.08 -20.79 -1.77
C TYR A 93 -0.29 -19.49 -1.54
N TYR A 94 0.97 -19.51 -1.12
CA TYR A 94 1.64 -18.25 -0.76
C TYR A 94 3.01 -18.01 -1.40
N ASP A 95 3.64 -19.03 -1.98
CA ASP A 95 4.84 -18.78 -2.77
C ASP A 95 4.50 -18.24 -4.16
N GLU A 96 3.25 -18.30 -4.62
CA GLU A 96 2.83 -17.79 -5.94
C GLU A 96 2.29 -16.35 -5.93
N ILE A 97 1.97 -15.79 -4.76
CA ILE A 97 1.36 -14.47 -4.66
C ILE A 97 2.40 -13.39 -4.44
N GLY A 98 2.20 -12.24 -5.07
CA GLY A 98 3.07 -11.09 -4.94
C GLY A 98 2.27 -9.81 -4.76
N PHE A 99 2.71 -8.98 -3.82
CA PHE A 99 2.23 -7.62 -3.66
C PHE A 99 3.43 -6.67 -3.63
N THR A 100 3.43 -5.69 -4.52
CA THR A 100 4.43 -4.62 -4.54
C THR A 100 3.70 -3.28 -4.58
N LEU A 101 4.05 -2.40 -3.65
CA LEU A 101 3.55 -1.03 -3.64
C LEU A 101 4.62 -0.13 -4.26
N THR A 102 4.25 0.64 -5.28
CA THR A 102 5.13 1.56 -5.97
C THR A 102 4.54 2.95 -5.91
N LYS A 103 5.35 3.95 -5.58
CA LYS A 103 4.99 5.34 -5.81
C LYS A 103 5.42 5.73 -7.21
N VAL A 104 4.52 6.25 -8.02
CA VAL A 104 4.84 6.64 -9.40
C VAL A 104 5.89 7.76 -9.39
N GLY A 105 7.02 7.51 -10.04
CA GLY A 105 8.18 8.41 -10.04
C GLY A 105 9.05 8.35 -8.77
N GLY A 106 8.78 7.40 -7.85
CA GLY A 106 9.53 7.18 -6.62
C GLY A 106 9.99 5.73 -6.46
N GLY A 107 10.09 5.28 -5.20
CA GLY A 107 10.50 3.93 -4.84
C GLY A 107 9.43 2.84 -5.01
N ALA A 108 9.85 1.59 -4.86
CA ALA A 108 8.98 0.40 -4.90
C ALA A 108 9.27 -0.52 -3.71
N ALA A 109 8.26 -0.79 -2.89
CA ALA A 109 8.34 -1.66 -1.73
C ALA A 109 7.72 -3.03 -2.04
N ILE A 110 8.56 -4.05 -2.01
CA ILE A 110 8.10 -5.44 -2.05
C ILE A 110 7.49 -5.75 -0.69
N MET A 111 6.21 -6.10 -0.70
CA MET A 111 5.43 -6.35 0.51
C MET A 111 5.29 -7.84 0.77
N ILE A 112 4.94 -8.57 -0.29
CA ILE A 112 4.99 -10.01 -0.38
C ILE A 112 5.64 -10.33 -1.73
N ALA A 113 6.65 -11.16 -1.73
CA ALA A 113 7.33 -11.62 -2.94
C ALA A 113 6.72 -12.94 -3.41
N ALA A 114 6.29 -12.98 -4.66
CA ALA A 114 6.05 -14.24 -5.36
C ALA A 114 7.41 -14.91 -5.65
N ARG A 115 7.40 -16.23 -5.68
CA ARG A 115 8.45 -17.08 -6.20
C ARG A 115 8.53 -16.87 -7.70
N ASP A 116 9.75 -16.80 -8.20
CA ASP A 116 10.01 -16.81 -9.62
C ASP A 116 9.88 -18.26 -10.14
N PRO A 117 8.88 -18.55 -11.00
CA PRO A 117 8.66 -19.91 -11.50
C PRO A 117 9.82 -20.41 -12.38
N LEU A 118 10.64 -19.51 -12.93
CA LEU A 118 11.78 -19.86 -13.79
C LEU A 118 13.07 -20.13 -12.99
N ASN A 119 13.10 -19.74 -11.71
CA ASN A 119 14.26 -19.91 -10.85
C ASN A 119 13.95 -20.93 -9.75
N VAL A 120 14.47 -22.14 -9.90
CA VAL A 120 14.26 -23.23 -8.92
C VAL A 120 14.76 -22.89 -7.51
N ASN A 121 15.71 -21.97 -7.37
CA ASN A 121 16.26 -21.50 -6.10
C ASN A 121 15.52 -20.26 -5.57
N SER A 122 14.61 -19.68 -6.35
CA SER A 122 13.74 -18.63 -5.87
C SER A 122 12.81 -19.17 -4.79
N GLN A 123 12.65 -18.39 -3.74
CA GLN A 123 11.66 -18.62 -2.72
C GLN A 123 10.76 -17.40 -2.65
N GLY A 124 9.45 -17.63 -2.60
CA GLY A 124 8.48 -16.57 -2.29
C GLY A 124 8.60 -16.15 -0.83
N SER A 125 7.79 -15.18 -0.39
CA SER A 125 7.81 -14.78 1.03
C SER A 125 7.44 -15.92 1.96
N PHE A 126 6.56 -16.81 1.52
CA PHE A 126 6.09 -17.97 2.27
C PHE A 126 6.59 -19.28 1.63
N GLU A 127 6.57 -20.38 2.40
CA GLU A 127 7.08 -21.69 1.99
C GLU A 127 5.95 -22.65 1.62
N THR A 128 6.23 -23.50 0.63
CA THR A 128 5.43 -24.70 0.33
C THR A 128 5.52 -25.67 1.50
N GLY A 129 4.48 -25.73 2.33
CA GLY A 129 4.47 -26.66 3.46
C GLY A 129 3.60 -26.26 4.65
N ALA A 130 2.85 -25.16 4.58
CA ALA A 130 1.75 -24.91 5.51
C ALA A 130 0.80 -26.12 5.46
N THR A 131 0.92 -27.04 6.41
CA THR A 131 0.14 -28.28 6.50
C THR A 131 -1.29 -28.03 6.93
N THR A 132 -1.65 -26.78 7.20
CA THR A 132 -3.01 -26.37 7.52
C THR A 132 -3.70 -25.87 6.26
N ASP A 133 -4.81 -26.51 5.92
CA ASP A 133 -5.80 -26.20 4.86
C ASP A 133 -6.42 -24.79 4.91
N THR A 134 -5.82 -23.87 5.65
CA THR A 134 -6.36 -22.56 5.99
C THR A 134 -5.86 -21.56 4.95
N GLY A 135 -6.53 -21.47 3.80
CA GLY A 135 -6.32 -20.31 2.94
C GLY A 135 -6.50 -18.99 3.70
N PHE A 136 -5.99 -17.89 3.17
CA PHE A 136 -6.25 -16.58 3.73
C PHE A 136 -7.60 -16.09 3.20
N ASP A 137 -8.43 -15.53 4.07
CA ASP A 137 -9.62 -14.77 3.67
C ASP A 137 -9.80 -13.65 4.67
N GLY A 138 -9.42 -12.44 4.27
CA GLY A 138 -9.49 -11.28 5.16
C GLY A 138 -8.62 -10.13 4.69
N ILE A 139 -8.24 -9.29 5.64
CA ILE A 139 -7.48 -8.07 5.43
C ILE A 139 -6.07 -8.27 5.97
N LEU A 140 -5.08 -8.18 5.08
CA LEU A 140 -3.68 -8.13 5.46
C LEU A 140 -3.25 -6.67 5.64
N ARG A 141 -2.75 -6.31 6.82
CA ARG A 141 -2.21 -4.97 7.08
C ARG A 141 -0.69 -4.99 7.11
N LEU A 142 -0.07 -4.14 6.29
CA LEU A 142 1.38 -3.99 6.20
C LEU A 142 1.75 -2.55 6.48
N SER A 143 2.64 -2.32 7.44
CA SER A 143 3.03 -0.99 7.88
C SER A 143 4.52 -0.89 8.18
N THR A 144 5.07 0.32 8.10
CA THR A 144 6.40 0.64 8.63
C THR A 144 6.49 0.54 10.16
N ALA A 145 5.35 0.46 10.87
CA ALA A 145 5.27 0.32 12.33
C ALA A 145 4.84 -1.09 12.80
N GLY A 146 4.81 -2.09 11.91
CA GLY A 146 4.46 -3.46 12.27
C GLY A 146 5.41 -4.07 13.31
N ALA A 147 4.90 -5.00 14.13
CA ALA A 147 5.70 -5.63 15.19
C ALA A 147 6.59 -6.78 14.68
N THR A 148 6.12 -7.51 13.66
CA THR A 148 6.77 -8.70 13.12
C THR A 148 6.65 -8.73 11.60
N ASN A 149 7.63 -9.32 10.91
CA ASN A 149 7.53 -9.54 9.48
C ASN A 149 6.34 -10.44 9.15
N VAL A 150 5.63 -10.14 8.06
CA VAL A 150 4.49 -10.93 7.59
C VAL A 150 4.85 -12.40 7.34
N ASN A 151 6.11 -12.66 7.02
CA ASN A 151 6.66 -13.97 6.76
C ASN A 151 7.69 -14.41 7.82
N ALA A 152 7.58 -13.94 9.06
CA ALA A 152 8.46 -14.36 10.16
C ALA A 152 8.41 -15.88 10.39
N ASP A 153 7.22 -16.48 10.27
CA ASP A 153 7.04 -17.91 10.06
C ASP A 153 6.46 -18.12 8.66
N ARG A 154 7.27 -18.68 7.77
CA ARG A 154 6.91 -18.87 6.35
C ARG A 154 5.93 -20.01 6.13
N THR A 155 5.68 -20.82 7.15
CA THR A 155 4.72 -21.93 7.13
C THR A 155 3.38 -21.55 7.75
N ALA A 156 3.29 -20.38 8.40
CA ALA A 156 2.08 -19.89 9.01
C ALA A 156 1.31 -18.95 8.08
N VAL A 157 -0.02 -19.01 8.18
CA VAL A 157 -0.92 -18.07 7.51
C VAL A 157 -1.03 -16.80 8.35
N PRO A 158 -0.89 -15.59 7.76
CA PRO A 158 -1.15 -14.36 8.47
C PRO A 158 -2.57 -14.32 9.05
N SER A 159 -2.72 -13.76 10.24
CA SER A 159 -4.02 -13.57 10.86
C SER A 159 -4.75 -12.39 10.19
N ASP A 160 -6.05 -12.56 9.95
CA ASP A 160 -6.92 -11.47 9.48
C ASP A 160 -6.83 -10.25 10.41
N GLY A 161 -6.63 -9.08 9.80
CA GLY A 161 -6.62 -7.78 10.45
C GLY A 161 -5.36 -7.46 11.24
N ALA A 162 -4.44 -8.41 11.45
CA ALA A 162 -3.18 -8.18 12.14
C ALA A 162 -2.24 -7.30 11.29
N ALA A 163 -1.47 -6.44 11.98
CA ALA A 163 -0.50 -5.54 11.36
C ALA A 163 0.90 -6.15 11.38
N TYR A 164 1.51 -6.24 10.21
CA TYR A 164 2.84 -6.80 10.01
C TYR A 164 3.77 -5.78 9.36
N LEU A 165 5.07 -6.01 9.49
CA LEU A 165 6.06 -5.43 8.60
C LEU A 165 6.01 -6.17 7.25
N PRO A 166 6.31 -5.50 6.13
CA PRO A 166 6.45 -6.18 4.83
C PRO A 166 7.53 -7.27 4.87
N ALA A 167 7.53 -8.14 3.87
CA ALA A 167 8.57 -9.17 3.70
C ALA A 167 9.97 -8.51 3.68
N GLY A 168 10.87 -8.99 4.53
CA GLY A 168 12.19 -8.39 4.74
C GLY A 168 12.23 -7.21 5.72
N GLY A 169 11.08 -6.79 6.26
CA GLY A 169 10.95 -5.92 7.43
C GLY A 169 11.04 -4.41 7.19
N THR A 170 11.75 -3.97 6.14
CA THR A 170 12.08 -2.54 5.96
C THR A 170 11.73 -1.96 4.60
N SER A 171 11.15 -2.74 3.68
CA SER A 171 10.96 -2.30 2.30
C SER A 171 10.10 -1.03 2.18
N MET A 172 9.12 -0.82 3.07
CA MET A 172 8.29 0.39 3.07
C MET A 172 8.99 1.62 3.67
N ASN A 173 10.15 1.46 4.35
CA ASN A 173 10.87 2.59 4.94
C ASN A 173 11.42 3.56 3.90
N GLN A 174 11.56 3.13 2.65
CA GLN A 174 12.01 3.99 1.55
C GLN A 174 11.05 5.16 1.29
N PHE A 175 9.78 5.03 1.68
CA PHE A 175 8.79 6.10 1.52
C PHE A 175 8.86 7.17 2.61
N ILE A 176 9.55 6.90 3.72
CA ILE A 176 9.62 7.83 4.85
C ILE A 176 10.37 9.10 4.44
N GLY A 177 9.77 10.25 4.71
CA GLY A 177 10.26 11.56 4.33
C GLY A 177 9.93 11.98 2.89
N GLU A 178 9.43 11.07 2.06
CA GLU A 178 8.90 11.42 0.75
C GLU A 178 7.52 12.08 0.85
N SER A 179 7.17 12.86 -0.18
CA SER A 179 5.80 13.35 -0.37
C SER A 179 4.82 12.20 -0.60
N ALA A 180 3.66 12.21 0.06
CA ALA A 180 2.59 11.25 -0.17
C ALA A 180 1.74 11.54 -1.43
N ILE A 181 1.81 12.78 -1.93
CA ILE A 181 1.02 13.24 -3.08
C ILE A 181 1.43 12.48 -4.35
N GLY A 182 0.42 12.17 -5.16
CA GLY A 182 0.56 11.52 -6.45
C GLY A 182 -0.04 10.13 -6.47
N ASP A 183 0.26 9.42 -7.55
CA ASP A 183 -0.27 8.08 -7.81
C ASP A 183 0.61 7.01 -7.17
N TRP A 184 -0.06 6.03 -6.60
CA TRP A 184 0.49 4.83 -6.02
C TRP A 184 -0.07 3.62 -6.75
N GLU A 185 0.80 2.69 -7.10
CA GLU A 185 0.47 1.47 -7.82
C GLU A 185 0.69 0.27 -6.91
N LEU A 186 -0.38 -0.48 -6.64
CA LEU A 186 -0.31 -1.82 -6.07
C LEU A 186 -0.29 -2.83 -7.21
N ALA A 187 0.87 -3.43 -7.45
CA ALA A 187 1.00 -4.59 -8.31
C ALA A 187 0.60 -5.85 -7.54
N ILE A 188 -0.28 -6.64 -8.14
CA ILE A 188 -0.83 -7.90 -7.62
C ILE A 188 -0.44 -8.99 -8.60
N ILE A 189 0.12 -10.08 -8.09
CA ILE A 189 0.56 -11.22 -8.89
C ILE A 189 -0.01 -12.49 -8.26
N ASP A 190 -0.54 -13.35 -9.12
CA ASP A 190 -0.73 -14.77 -8.85
C ASP A 190 -0.03 -15.54 -9.97
N SER A 191 1.11 -16.16 -9.69
CA SER A 191 1.99 -16.68 -10.74
C SER A 191 1.58 -18.03 -11.30
N GLU A 192 0.63 -18.73 -10.70
CA GLU A 192 0.26 -20.12 -11.03
C GLU A 192 -1.24 -20.26 -11.25
N VAL A 193 -1.65 -21.30 -11.99
CA VAL A 193 -3.05 -21.54 -12.36
C VAL A 193 -3.68 -22.63 -11.48
N GLY A 194 -4.97 -22.48 -11.18
CA GLY A 194 -5.82 -23.49 -10.51
C GLY A 194 -6.24 -23.11 -9.09
N ALA A 195 -5.86 -21.92 -8.65
CA ALA A 195 -5.96 -21.48 -7.26
C ALA A 195 -6.17 -19.97 -7.18
N PRO A 196 -7.24 -19.37 -7.70
CA PRO A 196 -7.31 -17.92 -7.86
C PRO A 196 -7.09 -17.10 -6.57
N LEU A 197 -6.29 -16.04 -6.65
CA LEU A 197 -6.31 -14.91 -5.73
C LEU A 197 -7.49 -14.00 -6.06
N VAL A 198 -8.43 -13.89 -5.13
CA VAL A 198 -9.57 -12.97 -5.24
C VAL A 198 -9.24 -11.71 -4.45
N PHE A 199 -8.86 -10.66 -5.16
CA PHE A 199 -8.65 -9.32 -4.62
C PHE A 199 -9.99 -8.59 -4.51
N ARG A 200 -10.26 -7.97 -3.37
CA ARG A 200 -11.48 -7.20 -3.13
C ARG A 200 -11.20 -5.70 -3.09
N SER A 201 -10.22 -5.29 -2.29
CA SER A 201 -9.85 -3.89 -2.16
C SER A 201 -8.45 -3.70 -1.57
N ALA A 202 -7.96 -2.47 -1.65
CA ALA A 202 -6.81 -2.03 -0.88
C ALA A 202 -7.04 -0.61 -0.36
N GLN A 203 -6.44 -0.24 0.76
CA GLN A 203 -6.43 1.11 1.27
C GLN A 203 -5.02 1.47 1.70
N ILE A 204 -4.51 2.60 1.24
CA ILE A 204 -3.28 3.19 1.78
C ILE A 204 -3.67 4.22 2.82
N THR A 205 -3.03 4.14 3.98
CA THR A 205 -3.12 5.12 5.05
C THR A 205 -1.74 5.73 5.27
N VAL A 206 -1.65 7.04 5.13
CA VAL A 206 -0.43 7.81 5.38
C VAL A 206 -0.61 8.62 6.65
N ILE A 207 0.41 8.61 7.48
CA ILE A 207 0.58 9.53 8.60
C ILE A 207 1.66 10.52 8.21
N THR A 208 1.36 11.82 8.29
CA THR A 208 2.31 12.89 7.99
C THR A 208 2.84 13.57 9.25
N ALA A 209 3.98 14.25 9.12
CA ALA A 209 4.59 14.96 10.24
C ALA A 209 3.66 16.04 10.81
N ILE A 210 3.72 16.23 12.12
CA ILE A 210 3.03 17.33 12.80
C ILE A 210 3.65 18.64 12.31
N PRO A 211 2.87 19.59 11.75
CA PRO A 211 3.38 20.92 11.45
C PRO A 211 3.98 21.52 12.71
N GLU A 212 5.25 21.97 12.66
CA GLU A 212 5.89 22.54 13.85
C GLU A 212 4.98 23.62 14.45
N PRO A 213 4.63 23.53 15.75
CA PRO A 213 3.73 24.49 16.35
C PRO A 213 4.34 25.87 16.18
N SER A 214 3.56 26.84 15.71
CA SER A 214 3.92 28.27 15.70
C SER A 214 4.40 28.78 17.06
N SER A 215 4.20 28.00 18.13
CA SER A 215 4.82 28.11 19.46
C SER A 215 6.36 28.16 19.43
N LEU A 216 7.06 27.46 18.53
CA LEU A 216 8.52 27.57 18.39
C LEU A 216 8.92 28.92 17.80
N ALA A 217 8.18 29.40 16.79
CA ALA A 217 8.37 30.73 16.24
C ALA A 217 8.06 31.82 17.30
N LEU A 218 7.00 31.64 18.10
CA LEU A 218 6.63 32.51 19.20
C LEU A 218 7.64 32.47 20.35
N LEU A 219 8.21 31.31 20.67
CA LEU A 219 9.28 31.18 21.65
C LEU A 219 10.55 31.90 21.16
N GLY A 220 10.90 31.73 19.88
CA GLY A 220 12.01 32.45 19.25
C GLY A 220 11.80 33.96 19.27
N LEU A 221 10.61 34.44 18.92
CA LEU A 221 10.24 35.86 18.98
C LEU A 221 10.21 36.39 20.41
N GLY A 222 9.70 35.61 21.36
CA GLY A 222 9.67 35.96 22.78
C GLY A 222 11.07 36.13 23.36
N VAL A 223 11.98 35.20 23.06
CA VAL A 223 13.38 35.26 23.48
C VAL A 223 14.10 36.43 22.82
N ALA A 224 13.94 36.62 21.50
CA ALA A 224 14.50 37.76 20.77
C ALA A 224 14.00 39.11 21.34
N GLY A 225 12.72 39.21 21.68
CA GLY A 225 12.12 40.37 22.32
C GLY A 225 12.73 40.69 23.70
N VAL A 226 13.01 39.68 24.52
CA VAL A 226 13.67 39.83 25.83
C VAL A 226 15.10 40.35 25.68
N PHE A 227 15.86 39.85 24.72
CA PHE A 227 17.23 40.33 24.46
C PHE A 227 17.26 41.75 23.88
N ALA A 228 16.33 42.09 22.99
CA ALA A 228 16.19 43.45 22.46
C ALA A 228 15.83 44.47 23.57
N ARG A 229 14.96 44.09 24.52
CA ARG A 229 14.59 44.93 25.67
C ARG A 229 15.76 45.18 26.61
N ARG A 230 16.59 44.17 26.87
CA ARG A 230 17.78 44.31 27.74
C ARG A 230 18.85 45.25 27.17
N ARG A 231 18.98 45.36 25.84
CA ARG A 231 19.93 46.31 25.22
C ARG A 231 19.49 47.78 25.34
N ARG A 232 18.19 48.08 25.36
CA ARG A 232 17.69 49.46 25.53
C ARG A 232 17.86 50.00 26.95
N SER A 233 17.99 49.13 27.96
CA SER A 233 18.17 49.53 29.36
C SER A 233 19.57 50.07 29.71
N LYS A 234 20.55 50.02 28.79
CA LYS A 234 21.93 50.47 29.03
C LYS A 234 22.31 51.81 28.36
N ILE A 235 21.34 52.52 27.77
CA ILE A 235 21.58 53.81 27.06
C ILE A 235 20.84 54.99 27.76
N ALA A 236 20.50 54.85 29.04
CA ALA A 236 19.98 55.95 29.86
C ALA A 236 20.89 56.18 31.06
#